data_AF-A0AA39PTX9-F1
#
_entry.id   AF-A0AA39PTX9-F1
#
_cell.length_a   1.000
_cell.length_b   1.000
_cell.length_c   1.000
_cell.angle_alpha   90.00
_cell.angle_beta   90.00
_cell.angle_gamma   90.00
#
_symmetry.space_group_name_H-M   'P 1'
#
loop_
_entity.id
_entity.type
_entity.pdbx_description
1 polymer ?
#
loop_
_entity_poly.entity_id
_entity_poly.type
_entity_poly.pdbx_seq_one_letter_code
_entity_poly.pdbx_strand_id
1 'polypeptide(L)'
;WAWEIATWYWKLSNYDTELSAYRLLHRLQGWYIPRLLGVICLHITSDPTPLHPVMDIVQGLALEYIPGVCMEKLKPGIDVSEQEAERISSQVMEGFRAIEAENCVLHNDIHLRNIVLQEKDRSAMIIDFGQAIVHVPGRSNERWMGAIYGAADTHFMRRILRDPEHGGWKKTVMPFEMSNWHYEEPLEFNEYVESLPEDFHRATFARVLDTDWEGA
;
A
#
# COMPACT_ATOMS: atom_id res chain seq x y z
N TRP A 1 0.30 1.36 35.90
CA TRP A 1 1.20 2.50 35.58
C TRP A 1 2.26 2.22 34.51
N ALA A 2 3.11 1.19 34.63
CA ALA A 2 4.19 0.97 33.65
C ALA A 2 3.70 0.62 32.23
N TRP A 3 2.61 -0.15 32.13
CA TRP A 3 2.00 -0.51 30.86
C TRP A 3 1.39 0.71 30.15
N GLU A 4 0.66 1.54 30.89
CA GLU A 4 0.03 2.77 30.38
C GLU A 4 1.08 3.75 29.84
N ILE A 5 2.19 3.92 30.55
CA ILE A 5 3.31 4.75 30.10
C ILE A 5 3.94 4.19 28.83
N ALA A 6 4.17 2.87 28.77
CA ALA A 6 4.74 2.22 27.58
C ALA A 6 3.81 2.36 26.36
N THR A 7 2.50 2.15 26.55
CA THR A 7 1.49 2.35 25.50
C THR A 7 1.46 3.79 25.03
N TRP A 8 1.54 4.76 25.94
CA TRP A 8 1.59 6.18 25.58
C TRP A 8 2.84 6.51 24.73
N TYR A 9 4.03 6.07 25.16
CA TYR A 9 5.25 6.27 24.36
C TYR A 9 5.16 5.64 22.99
N TRP A 10 4.59 4.43 22.89
CA TRP A 10 4.38 3.77 21.61
C TRP A 10 3.41 4.56 20.72
N LYS A 11 2.29 5.04 21.26
CA LYS A 11 1.34 5.87 20.50
C LYS A 11 1.94 7.20 20.05
N LEU A 12 2.74 7.85 20.89
CA LEU A 12 3.46 9.07 20.53
C LEU A 12 4.46 8.81 19.40
N SER A 13 5.20 7.70 19.49
CA SER A 13 6.12 7.29 18.41
C SER A 13 5.38 7.03 17.10
N ASN A 14 4.21 6.39 17.14
CA ASN A 14 3.42 6.16 15.92
C ASN A 14 2.89 7.47 15.34
N TYR A 15 2.45 8.40 16.19
CA TYR A 15 2.03 9.73 15.75
C TYR A 15 3.17 10.48 15.03
N ASP A 16 4.38 10.51 15.62
CA ASP A 16 5.53 11.20 15.02
C ASP A 16 5.94 10.55 13.69
N THR A 17 5.90 9.22 13.63
CA THR A 17 6.16 8.45 12.41
C THR A 17 5.14 8.77 11.33
N GLU A 18 3.84 8.72 11.65
CA GLU A 18 2.75 8.97 10.70
C GLU A 18 2.81 10.40 10.16
N LEU A 19 2.99 11.39 11.04
CA LEU A 19 3.15 12.78 10.65
C LEU A 19 4.35 12.97 9.70
N SER A 20 5.46 12.29 9.99
CA SER A 20 6.66 12.35 9.15
C SER A 20 6.40 11.71 7.78
N ALA A 21 5.71 10.58 7.73
CA ALA A 21 5.34 9.91 6.49
C ALA A 21 4.47 10.83 5.61
N TYR A 22 3.40 11.42 6.15
CA TYR A 22 2.55 12.35 5.40
C TYR A 22 3.33 13.56 4.89
N ARG A 23 4.24 14.13 5.69
CA ARG A 23 5.07 15.26 5.26
C ARG A 23 6.01 14.90 4.11
N LEU A 24 6.62 13.72 4.16
CA LEU A 24 7.53 13.27 3.11
C LEU A 24 6.75 12.94 1.82
N LEU A 25 5.63 12.24 1.95
CA LEU A 25 4.77 11.84 0.84
C LEU A 25 3.80 12.93 0.35
N HIS A 26 4.11 14.21 0.61
CA HIS A 26 3.23 15.34 0.27
C HIS A 26 2.79 15.37 -1.20
N ARG A 27 3.62 14.85 -2.13
CA ARG A 27 3.32 14.79 -3.56
C ARG A 27 2.23 13.78 -3.92
N LEU A 28 2.04 12.74 -3.10
CA LEU A 28 1.09 11.65 -3.32
C LEU A 28 -0.28 11.92 -2.67
N GLN A 29 -0.37 12.97 -1.84
CA GLN A 29 -1.58 13.35 -1.13
C GLN A 29 -2.70 13.79 -2.09
N GLY A 30 -3.90 13.27 -1.85
CA GLY A 30 -5.10 13.49 -2.67
C GLY A 30 -5.18 12.58 -3.90
N TRP A 31 -4.19 11.70 -4.13
CA TRP A 31 -4.17 10.74 -5.24
C TRP A 31 -4.12 9.31 -4.73
N TYR A 32 -3.06 8.98 -3.99
CA TYR A 32 -2.82 7.63 -3.46
C TYR A 32 -2.97 7.57 -1.94
N ILE A 33 -2.82 8.70 -1.26
CA ILE A 33 -2.99 8.82 0.19
C ILE A 33 -3.85 10.05 0.50
N PRO A 34 -4.54 10.12 1.65
CA PRO A 34 -5.31 11.30 2.05
C PRO A 34 -4.45 12.56 2.18
N ARG A 35 -5.05 13.74 2.03
CA ARG A 35 -4.37 15.00 2.38
C ARG A 35 -4.24 15.16 3.89
N LEU A 36 -3.06 15.58 4.35
CA LEU A 36 -2.84 16.08 5.69
C LEU A 36 -3.36 17.52 5.77
N LEU A 37 -4.46 17.72 6.48
CA LEU A 37 -5.10 19.02 6.67
C LEU A 37 -4.48 19.81 7.83
N GLY A 38 -3.90 19.11 8.82
CA GLY A 38 -3.23 19.74 9.96
C GLY A 38 -2.89 18.78 11.09
N VAL A 39 -2.24 19.32 12.11
CA VAL A 39 -1.98 18.64 13.38
C VAL A 39 -2.92 19.19 14.44
N ILE A 40 -3.39 18.32 15.34
CA ILE A 40 -4.34 18.63 16.40
C ILE A 40 -3.66 18.37 17.75
N CYS A 41 -3.89 19.27 18.69
CA CYS A 41 -3.53 19.13 20.10
C CYS A 41 -4.80 19.34 20.93
N LEU A 42 -5.31 18.29 21.56
CA LEU A 42 -6.52 18.35 22.39
C LEU A 42 -6.14 18.17 23.86
N HIS A 43 -6.56 19.10 24.70
CA HIS A 43 -6.44 18.95 26.15
C HIS A 43 -7.57 18.04 26.66
N ILE A 44 -7.23 17.03 27.48
CA ILE A 44 -8.20 16.06 28.03
C ILE A 44 -9.07 16.72 29.10
N THR A 45 -8.53 17.69 29.83
CA THR A 45 -9.27 18.43 30.85
C THR A 45 -9.17 19.93 30.65
N SER A 46 -10.22 20.64 31.04
CA SER A 46 -10.20 22.11 31.10
C SER A 46 -9.63 22.64 32.42
N ASP A 47 -9.18 21.74 33.30
CA ASP A 47 -8.66 22.10 34.62
C ASP A 47 -7.24 22.66 34.46
N PRO A 48 -6.93 23.85 35.03
CA PRO A 48 -5.60 24.46 34.95
C PRO A 48 -4.52 23.71 35.76
N THR A 49 -4.90 22.68 36.51
CA THR A 49 -3.94 21.88 37.29
C THR A 49 -3.10 21.01 36.34
N PRO A 50 -1.75 21.09 36.40
CA PRO A 50 -0.90 20.31 35.50
C PRO A 50 -1.13 18.81 35.72
N LEU A 51 -1.73 18.15 34.75
CA LEU A 51 -1.81 16.69 34.72
C LEU A 51 -0.48 16.11 34.25
N HIS A 52 -0.25 14.84 34.58
CA HIS A 52 0.86 14.09 33.98
C HIS A 52 0.72 14.13 32.45
N PRO A 53 1.79 14.32 31.65
CA PRO A 53 1.69 14.50 30.18
C PRO A 53 0.91 13.41 29.44
N VAL A 54 0.92 12.19 29.98
CA VAL A 54 0.13 11.02 29.50
C VAL A 54 -1.38 11.28 29.54
N MET A 55 -1.85 12.17 30.42
CA MET A 55 -3.26 12.50 30.67
C MET A 55 -3.62 13.95 30.36
N ASP A 56 -2.66 14.77 29.91
CA ASP A 56 -2.89 16.20 29.67
C ASP A 56 -3.32 16.46 28.23
N ILE A 57 -2.61 15.85 27.26
CA ILE A 57 -2.75 16.17 25.84
C ILE A 57 -2.90 14.91 25.00
N VAL A 58 -3.80 14.95 24.03
CA VAL A 58 -3.90 14.01 22.91
C VAL A 58 -3.44 14.71 21.64
N GLN A 59 -2.36 14.19 21.04
CA GLN A 59 -1.90 14.60 19.73
C GLN A 59 -2.66 13.82 18.65
N GLY A 60 -3.00 14.48 17.55
CA GLY A 60 -3.74 13.86 16.46
C GLY A 60 -3.46 14.52 15.12
N LEU A 61 -3.87 13.85 14.05
CA LEU A 61 -3.75 14.32 12.67
C LEU A 61 -5.15 14.57 12.11
N ALA A 62 -5.34 15.73 11.48
CA ALA A 62 -6.52 16.00 10.67
C ALA A 62 -6.22 15.55 9.25
N LEU A 63 -6.90 14.50 8.79
CA LEU A 63 -6.76 13.97 7.44
C LEU A 63 -8.02 14.24 6.62
N GLU A 64 -7.85 14.33 5.30
CA GLU A 64 -8.96 14.33 4.35
C GLU A 64 -9.86 13.13 4.59
N TYR A 65 -11.15 13.39 4.76
CA TYR A 65 -12.13 12.33 4.88
C TYR A 65 -12.37 11.71 3.50
N ILE A 66 -12.15 10.40 3.40
CA ILE A 66 -12.36 9.63 2.18
C ILE A 66 -13.70 8.87 2.29
N PRO A 67 -14.78 9.33 1.64
CA PRO A 67 -16.03 8.57 1.61
C PRO A 67 -15.80 7.29 0.80
N GLY A 68 -15.97 6.14 1.45
CA GLY A 68 -15.62 4.87 0.84
C GLY A 68 -15.74 3.69 1.79
N VAL A 69 -15.23 2.55 1.32
CA VAL A 69 -15.21 1.29 2.07
C VAL A 69 -13.84 0.66 2.01
N CYS A 70 -13.38 0.08 3.12
CA CYS A 70 -12.13 -0.66 3.15
C CYS A 70 -12.24 -1.92 2.25
N MET A 71 -11.16 -2.25 1.54
CA MET A 71 -11.13 -3.44 0.68
C MET A 71 -11.43 -4.73 1.45
N GLU A 72 -11.00 -4.85 2.71
CA GLU A 72 -11.27 -6.02 3.57
C GLU A 72 -12.77 -6.36 3.70
N LYS A 73 -13.66 -5.39 3.53
CA LYS A 73 -15.12 -5.58 3.64
C LYS A 73 -15.77 -6.06 2.35
N LEU A 74 -15.03 -6.16 1.26
CA LEU A 74 -15.55 -6.52 -0.06
C LEU A 74 -15.01 -7.88 -0.50
N LYS A 75 -15.83 -8.62 -1.23
CA LYS A 75 -15.47 -9.90 -1.83
C LYS A 75 -15.49 -9.81 -3.37
N PRO A 76 -14.35 -10.04 -4.04
CA PRO A 76 -14.31 -10.21 -5.49
C PRO A 76 -15.29 -11.29 -5.98
N GLY A 77 -15.97 -11.02 -7.09
CA GLY A 77 -17.01 -11.89 -7.67
C GLY A 77 -18.38 -11.80 -6.99
N ILE A 78 -18.49 -11.16 -5.81
CA ILE A 78 -19.75 -10.98 -5.08
C ILE A 78 -20.11 -9.49 -4.99
N ASP A 79 -19.26 -8.71 -4.31
CA ASP A 79 -19.49 -7.28 -4.08
C ASP A 79 -18.89 -6.41 -5.20
N VAL A 80 -17.86 -6.92 -5.87
CA VAL A 80 -17.18 -6.29 -7.01
C VAL A 80 -16.97 -7.33 -8.11
N SER A 81 -17.10 -6.94 -9.38
CA SER A 81 -16.83 -7.88 -10.49
C SER A 81 -15.35 -8.26 -10.53
N GLU A 82 -15.01 -9.39 -11.15
CA GLU A 82 -13.61 -9.83 -11.26
C GLU A 82 -12.74 -8.82 -12.03
N GLN A 83 -13.28 -8.25 -13.10
CA GLN A 83 -12.58 -7.22 -13.88
C GLN A 83 -12.30 -5.96 -13.03
N GLU A 84 -13.26 -5.55 -12.22
CA GLU A 84 -13.12 -4.39 -11.34
C GLU A 84 -12.13 -4.69 -10.20
N ALA A 85 -12.16 -5.91 -9.64
CA ALA A 85 -11.18 -6.35 -8.65
C ALA A 85 -9.75 -6.32 -9.19
N GLU A 86 -9.52 -6.75 -10.44
CA GLU A 86 -8.19 -6.69 -11.07
C GLU A 86 -7.74 -5.25 -11.32
N ARG A 87 -8.67 -4.37 -11.72
CA ARG A 87 -8.40 -2.93 -11.86
C ARG A 87 -8.01 -2.29 -10.53
N ILE A 88 -8.78 -2.56 -9.47
CA ILE A 88 -8.50 -2.07 -8.11
C ILE A 88 -7.14 -2.60 -7.64
N SER A 89 -6.89 -3.91 -7.78
CA SER A 89 -5.60 -4.53 -7.44
C SER A 89 -4.43 -3.85 -8.14
N SER A 90 -4.59 -3.49 -9.41
CA SER A 90 -3.57 -2.79 -10.18
C SER A 90 -3.30 -1.38 -9.65
N GLN A 91 -4.35 -0.64 -9.28
CA GLN A 91 -4.23 0.70 -8.67
C GLN A 91 -3.58 0.66 -7.30
N VAL A 92 -3.93 -0.30 -6.45
CA VAL A 92 -3.29 -0.52 -5.15
C VAL A 92 -1.78 -0.73 -5.33
N MET A 93 -1.42 -1.61 -6.26
CA MET A 93 -0.03 -1.90 -6.57
C MET A 93 0.70 -0.68 -7.15
N GLU A 94 0.01 0.20 -7.88
CA GLU A 94 0.55 1.47 -8.35
C GLU A 94 0.80 2.45 -7.20
N GLY A 95 -0.13 2.56 -6.26
CA GLY A 95 0.02 3.39 -5.07
C GLY A 95 1.23 2.98 -4.21
N PHE A 96 1.42 1.69 -3.95
CA PHE A 96 2.59 1.21 -3.22
C PHE A 96 3.90 1.44 -3.98
N ARG A 97 3.92 1.24 -5.30
CA ARG A 97 5.09 1.58 -6.13
C ARG A 97 5.40 3.08 -6.09
N ALA A 98 4.38 3.93 -6.09
CA ALA A 98 4.56 5.39 -6.00
C ALA A 98 5.16 5.79 -4.64
N ILE A 99 4.70 5.18 -3.54
CA ILE A 99 5.26 5.39 -2.20
C ILE A 99 6.73 4.94 -2.15
N GLU A 100 7.04 3.73 -2.63
CA GLU A 100 8.41 3.19 -2.67
C GLU A 100 9.33 4.06 -3.56
N ALA A 101 8.82 4.61 -4.66
CA ALA A 101 9.57 5.47 -5.58
C ALA A 101 9.99 6.80 -4.95
N GLU A 102 9.27 7.32 -3.94
CA GLU A 102 9.71 8.49 -3.17
C GLU A 102 10.95 8.18 -2.31
N ASN A 103 11.32 6.89 -2.15
CA ASN A 103 12.54 6.41 -1.48
C ASN A 103 12.77 7.04 -0.09
N CYS A 104 11.69 7.35 0.61
CA CYS A 104 11.71 8.00 1.92
C CYS A 104 10.78 7.35 2.94
N VAL A 105 9.83 6.51 2.51
CA VAL A 105 8.84 5.87 3.37
C VAL A 105 8.58 4.45 2.87
N LEU A 106 8.50 3.50 3.80
CA LEU A 106 7.81 2.23 3.63
C LEU A 106 6.62 2.22 4.60
N HIS A 107 5.46 1.80 4.14
CA HIS A 107 4.22 1.71 4.91
C HIS A 107 4.32 0.70 6.06
N ASN A 108 4.91 -0.48 5.82
CA ASN A 108 5.24 -1.49 6.85
C ASN A 108 4.05 -2.08 7.68
N ASP A 109 2.82 -1.59 7.49
CA ASP A 109 1.57 -2.23 7.98
C ASP A 109 0.62 -2.60 6.83
N ILE A 110 1.05 -3.54 5.99
CA ILE A 110 0.38 -3.92 4.76
C ILE A 110 -0.85 -4.80 5.03
N HIS A 111 -2.05 -4.22 4.92
CA HIS A 111 -3.34 -4.90 5.11
C HIS A 111 -4.44 -4.32 4.22
N LEU A 112 -5.45 -5.12 3.84
CA LEU A 112 -6.60 -4.64 3.05
C LEU A 112 -7.50 -3.65 3.79
N ARG A 113 -7.49 -3.67 5.13
CA ARG A 113 -8.22 -2.67 5.95
C ARG A 113 -7.63 -1.27 5.82
N ASN A 114 -6.33 -1.19 5.49
CA ASN A 114 -5.58 0.05 5.29
C ASN A 114 -5.67 0.56 3.85
N ILE A 115 -6.59 0.01 3.04
CA ILE A 115 -6.92 0.52 1.72
C ILE A 115 -8.41 0.85 1.67
N VAL A 116 -8.72 2.11 1.44
CA VAL A 116 -10.09 2.61 1.25
C VAL A 116 -10.36 2.79 -0.23
N LEU A 117 -11.46 2.21 -0.72
CA LEU A 117 -11.95 2.46 -2.07
C LEU A 117 -12.99 3.58 -2.04
N GLN A 118 -12.71 4.65 -2.78
CA GLN A 118 -13.60 5.81 -2.87
C GLN A 118 -14.98 5.41 -3.42
N GLU A 119 -16.04 5.96 -2.86
CA GLU A 119 -17.42 5.65 -3.28
C GLU A 119 -17.69 6.07 -4.74
N LYS A 120 -17.07 7.18 -5.18
CA LYS A 120 -17.30 7.77 -6.51
C LYS A 120 -16.83 6.88 -7.67
N ASP A 121 -15.64 6.30 -7.57
CA ASP A 121 -14.95 5.63 -8.68
C ASP A 121 -14.11 4.41 -8.27
N ARG A 122 -14.22 4.00 -7.00
CA ARG A 122 -13.44 2.90 -6.40
C ARG A 122 -11.92 3.09 -6.53
N SER A 123 -11.44 4.32 -6.70
CA SER A 123 -10.01 4.61 -6.61
C SER A 123 -9.48 4.26 -5.21
N ALA A 124 -8.32 3.63 -5.17
CA ALA A 124 -7.71 3.14 -3.93
C ALA A 124 -6.91 4.23 -3.23
N MET A 125 -7.16 4.41 -1.93
CA MET A 125 -6.44 5.29 -1.03
C MET A 125 -5.78 4.46 0.07
N ILE A 126 -4.47 4.57 0.20
CA ILE A 126 -3.65 3.91 1.23
C ILE A 126 -3.65 4.80 2.47
N ILE A 127 -3.96 4.23 3.63
CA ILE A 127 -4.12 4.94 4.91
C ILE A 127 -3.34 4.23 6.02
N ASP A 128 -3.23 4.89 7.19
CA ASP A 128 -2.58 4.37 8.40
C ASP A 128 -1.07 4.15 8.27
N PHE A 129 -0.31 5.24 8.36
CA PHE A 129 1.15 5.23 8.35
C PHE A 129 1.76 5.17 9.76
N GLY A 130 0.99 4.79 10.78
CA GLY A 130 1.44 4.76 12.18
C GLY A 130 2.65 3.87 12.44
N GLN A 131 2.85 2.86 11.59
CA GLN A 131 3.93 1.86 11.70
C GLN A 131 4.97 2.00 10.59
N ALA A 132 4.93 3.09 9.83
CA ALA A 132 5.82 3.30 8.70
C ALA A 132 7.30 3.33 9.09
N ILE A 133 8.15 2.90 8.17
CA ILE A 133 9.61 3.07 8.28
C ILE A 133 9.97 4.31 7.47
N VAL A 134 10.38 5.37 8.17
CA VAL A 134 10.74 6.65 7.57
C VAL A 134 12.25 6.79 7.44
N HIS A 135 12.72 7.11 6.24
CA HIS A 135 14.10 7.46 5.94
C HIS A 135 14.28 8.97 6.03
N VAL A 136 14.80 9.42 7.17
CA VAL A 136 15.11 10.84 7.38
C VAL A 136 16.45 11.15 6.70
N PRO A 137 16.54 12.20 5.86
CA PRO A 137 17.80 12.62 5.25
C PRO A 137 18.89 12.83 6.32
N GLY A 138 20.03 12.14 6.15
CA GLY A 138 21.18 12.21 7.07
C GLY A 138 21.29 11.08 8.11
N ARG A 139 20.35 10.12 8.15
CA ARG A 139 20.54 8.84 8.87
C ARG A 139 21.32 7.82 8.03
N SER A 140 21.85 6.77 8.68
CA SER A 140 22.66 5.77 7.99
C SER A 140 21.84 4.98 6.97
N ASN A 141 22.42 4.81 5.78
CA ASN A 141 21.81 4.05 4.69
C ASN A 141 21.67 2.56 5.04
N GLU A 142 22.48 2.00 5.92
CA GLU A 142 22.47 0.55 6.23
C GLU A 142 21.11 0.06 6.75
N ARG A 143 20.49 0.79 7.67
CA ARG A 143 19.16 0.44 8.21
C ARG A 143 18.06 0.60 7.15
N TRP A 144 18.18 1.60 6.29
CA TRP A 144 17.25 1.84 5.18
C TRP A 144 17.38 0.75 4.11
N MET A 145 18.61 0.42 3.70
CA MET A 145 18.89 -0.66 2.77
C MET A 145 18.42 -2.00 3.31
N GLY A 146 18.64 -2.30 4.60
CA GLY A 146 18.10 -3.50 5.24
C GLY A 146 16.57 -3.58 5.20
N ALA A 147 15.88 -2.44 5.39
CA ALA A 147 14.42 -2.39 5.26
C ALA A 147 13.95 -2.60 3.81
N ILE A 148 14.61 -1.97 2.84
CA ILE A 148 14.32 -2.16 1.40
C ILE A 148 14.53 -3.63 0.98
N TYR A 149 15.66 -4.23 1.35
CA TYR A 149 15.99 -5.60 0.95
C TYR A 149 15.13 -6.66 1.65
N GLY A 150 14.69 -6.39 2.89
CA GLY A 150 13.88 -7.32 3.67
C GLY A 150 12.37 -7.20 3.47
N ALA A 151 11.87 -6.05 3.00
CA ALA A 151 10.44 -5.74 3.08
C ALA A 151 9.96 -4.69 2.06
N ALA A 152 10.00 -5.01 0.77
CA ALA A 152 9.24 -4.22 -0.21
C ALA A 152 7.73 -4.41 0.05
N ASP A 153 7.03 -3.36 0.45
CA ASP A 153 5.58 -3.32 0.68
C ASP A 153 4.81 -3.87 -0.53
N THR A 154 5.29 -3.55 -1.73
CA THR A 154 4.81 -4.07 -3.01
C THR A 154 4.81 -5.60 -3.06
N HIS A 155 5.84 -6.26 -2.52
CA HIS A 155 5.91 -7.72 -2.50
C HIS A 155 4.87 -8.33 -1.55
N PHE A 156 4.73 -7.77 -0.34
CA PHE A 156 3.73 -8.22 0.62
C PHE A 156 2.30 -7.99 0.12
N MET A 157 2.02 -6.80 -0.41
CA MET A 157 0.69 -6.48 -0.93
C MET A 157 0.32 -7.40 -2.10
N ARG A 158 1.27 -7.69 -3.00
CA ARG A 158 1.04 -8.65 -4.09
C ARG A 158 0.65 -10.04 -3.57
N ARG A 159 1.25 -10.49 -2.48
CA ARG A 159 0.90 -11.77 -1.84
C ARG A 159 -0.52 -11.72 -1.28
N ILE A 160 -0.88 -10.67 -0.54
CA ILE A 160 -2.23 -10.50 0.03
C ILE A 160 -3.30 -10.46 -1.05
N LEU A 161 -3.07 -9.71 -2.15
CA LEU A 161 -4.03 -9.62 -3.25
C LEU A 161 -4.27 -10.97 -3.94
N ARG A 162 -3.27 -11.86 -3.96
CA ARG A 162 -3.40 -13.21 -4.55
C ARG A 162 -4.00 -14.23 -3.59
N ASP A 163 -4.05 -13.92 -2.30
CA ASP A 163 -4.44 -14.88 -1.28
C ASP A 163 -5.96 -15.18 -1.36
N PRO A 164 -6.36 -16.44 -1.54
CA PRO A 164 -7.77 -16.83 -1.55
C PRO A 164 -8.49 -16.51 -0.23
N GLU A 165 -7.80 -16.53 0.91
CA GLU A 165 -8.39 -16.20 2.22
C GLU A 165 -8.86 -14.73 2.26
N HIS A 166 -8.21 -13.87 1.48
CA HIS A 166 -8.56 -12.46 1.32
C HIS A 166 -9.48 -12.21 0.13
N GLY A 167 -10.03 -13.25 -0.49
CA GLY A 167 -10.97 -13.18 -1.60
C GLY A 167 -10.35 -13.25 -3.00
N GLY A 168 -9.02 -13.38 -3.11
CA GLY A 168 -8.35 -13.53 -4.41
C GLY A 168 -8.53 -12.31 -5.33
N TRP A 169 -8.27 -11.12 -4.80
CA TRP A 169 -8.36 -9.81 -5.49
C TRP A 169 -7.59 -9.73 -6.80
N LYS A 170 -6.49 -10.47 -6.89
CA LYS A 170 -5.69 -10.62 -8.08
C LYS A 170 -5.69 -12.06 -8.52
N LYS A 171 -6.48 -12.37 -9.55
CA LYS A 171 -6.35 -13.62 -10.27
C LYS A 171 -5.30 -13.39 -11.34
N THR A 172 -4.20 -14.13 -11.30
CA THR A 172 -3.41 -14.29 -12.52
C THR A 172 -4.34 -15.04 -13.46
N VAL A 173 -5.06 -14.33 -14.33
CA VAL A 173 -5.80 -14.94 -15.43
C VAL A 173 -4.72 -15.46 -16.37
N MET A 174 -4.20 -16.63 -16.02
CA MET A 174 -3.41 -17.41 -16.93
C MET A 174 -4.39 -17.84 -18.02
N PRO A 175 -4.09 -17.58 -19.31
CA PRO A 175 -4.99 -17.98 -20.40
C PRO A 175 -5.28 -19.49 -20.39
N PHE A 176 -4.46 -20.26 -19.67
CA PHE A 176 -4.62 -21.68 -19.43
C PHE A 176 -4.55 -22.01 -17.93
N GLU A 177 -5.22 -23.08 -17.50
CA GLU A 177 -5.01 -23.64 -16.16
C GLU A 177 -3.55 -24.08 -16.00
N MET A 178 -2.95 -23.94 -14.80
CA MET A 178 -1.55 -24.35 -14.58
C MET A 178 -1.30 -25.85 -14.84
N SER A 179 -2.35 -26.67 -14.82
CA SER A 179 -2.33 -28.09 -15.18
C SER A 179 -2.39 -28.34 -16.70
N ASN A 180 -2.40 -27.29 -17.52
CA ASN A 180 -2.42 -27.40 -18.96
C ASN A 180 -1.02 -27.74 -19.50
N TRP A 181 -0.96 -28.70 -20.42
CA TRP A 181 0.24 -29.19 -21.10
C TRP A 181 1.06 -28.07 -21.77
N HIS A 182 0.43 -26.95 -22.14
CA HIS A 182 1.12 -25.75 -22.64
C HIS A 182 2.19 -25.20 -21.66
N TYR A 183 2.11 -25.49 -20.36
CA TYR A 183 3.15 -25.11 -19.39
C TYR A 183 4.23 -26.18 -19.18
N GLU A 184 4.03 -27.40 -19.68
CA GLU A 184 5.01 -28.49 -19.64
C GLU A 184 6.00 -28.39 -20.81
N GLU A 185 5.61 -27.73 -21.91
CA GLU A 185 6.43 -27.50 -23.09
C GLU A 185 6.69 -26.00 -23.32
N PRO A 186 7.82 -25.45 -22.79
CA PRO A 186 8.12 -24.02 -22.86
C PRO A 186 8.15 -23.43 -24.28
N LEU A 187 8.41 -24.26 -25.30
CA LEU A 187 8.47 -23.82 -26.70
C LEU A 187 7.07 -23.45 -27.23
N GLU A 188 6.06 -24.25 -26.91
CA GLU A 188 4.69 -24.01 -27.37
C GLU A 188 4.03 -22.85 -26.64
N PHE A 189 4.39 -22.63 -25.37
CA PHE A 189 3.97 -21.41 -24.67
C PHE A 189 4.52 -20.16 -25.35
N ASN A 190 5.78 -20.20 -25.80
CA ASN A 190 6.36 -19.08 -26.55
C ASN A 190 5.64 -18.87 -27.88
N GLU A 191 5.38 -19.93 -28.65
CA GLU A 191 4.61 -19.85 -29.90
C GLU A 191 3.20 -19.29 -29.67
N TYR A 192 2.52 -19.74 -28.61
CA TYR A 192 1.23 -19.20 -28.21
C TYR A 192 1.32 -17.70 -27.91
N VAL A 193 2.27 -17.29 -27.06
CA VAL A 193 2.47 -15.88 -26.72
C VAL A 193 2.74 -15.11 -28.00
N GLU A 194 3.69 -15.51 -28.85
CA GLU A 194 4.02 -14.83 -30.12
C GLU A 194 2.86 -14.79 -31.11
N SER A 195 1.95 -15.77 -31.08
CA SER A 195 0.77 -15.80 -31.95
C SER A 195 -0.36 -14.85 -31.55
N LEU A 196 -0.32 -14.28 -30.34
CA LEU A 196 -1.38 -13.42 -29.84
C LEU A 196 -1.45 -12.09 -30.62
N PRO A 197 -2.66 -11.55 -30.86
CA PRO A 197 -2.84 -10.24 -31.47
C PRO A 197 -2.09 -9.14 -30.70
N GLU A 198 -1.49 -8.19 -31.43
CA GLU A 198 -0.58 -7.21 -30.83
C GLU A 198 -1.28 -6.21 -29.89
N ASP A 199 -2.56 -5.93 -30.13
CA ASP A 199 -3.43 -5.18 -29.23
C ASP A 199 -3.67 -5.93 -27.91
N PHE A 200 -3.92 -7.24 -27.97
CA PHE A 200 -4.04 -8.10 -26.80
C PHE A 200 -2.72 -8.19 -26.02
N HIS A 201 -1.58 -8.29 -26.73
CA HIS A 201 -0.25 -8.24 -26.15
C HIS A 201 -0.01 -6.98 -25.32
N ARG A 202 -0.28 -5.82 -25.93
CA ARG A 202 -0.12 -4.52 -25.28
C ARG A 202 -1.05 -4.32 -24.08
N ALA A 203 -2.23 -4.94 -24.10
CA ALA A 203 -3.20 -4.85 -23.02
C ALA A 203 -2.90 -5.80 -21.86
N THR A 204 -2.28 -6.96 -22.13
CA THR A 204 -2.18 -8.07 -21.18
C THR A 204 -0.78 -8.18 -20.56
N PHE A 205 0.27 -7.97 -21.33
CA PHE A 205 1.65 -8.07 -20.85
C PHE A 205 2.19 -6.67 -20.55
N ALA A 206 2.74 -6.49 -19.33
CA ALA A 206 3.50 -5.29 -19.04
C ALA A 206 4.71 -5.24 -19.97
N ARG A 207 4.89 -4.14 -20.72
CA ARG A 207 6.14 -3.93 -21.46
C ARG A 207 7.30 -4.01 -20.46
N VAL A 208 8.22 -4.95 -20.69
CA VAL A 208 9.56 -4.88 -20.10
C VAL A 208 10.27 -3.74 -20.82
N LEU A 209 10.05 -2.51 -20.35
CA LEU A 209 10.84 -1.37 -20.77
C LEU A 209 12.24 -1.56 -20.15
N ASP A 210 13.27 -1.45 -20.99
CA ASP A 210 14.70 -1.50 -20.65
C ASP A 210 15.31 -2.87 -20.33
N THR A 211 15.20 -3.81 -21.26
CA THR A 211 16.33 -4.74 -21.45
C THR A 211 16.84 -4.60 -22.86
N ASP A 212 17.91 -3.82 -23.01
CA ASP A 212 18.80 -3.85 -24.17
C ASP A 212 19.29 -5.30 -24.35
N TRP A 213 18.60 -6.07 -25.18
CA TRP A 213 19.04 -7.39 -25.65
C TRP A 213 19.49 -7.36 -27.12
N GLU A 214 19.66 -6.17 -27.72
CA GLU A 214 20.48 -6.04 -28.91
C GLU A 214 21.96 -5.94 -28.52
N GLY A 215 22.57 -7.09 -28.24
CA GLY A 215 24.03 -7.21 -28.14
C GLY A 215 24.55 -8.18 -27.09
N ALA A 216 24.38 -9.49 -27.31
CA ALA A 216 25.28 -10.54 -26.82
C ALA A 216 25.17 -11.79 -27.71
#